data_AF-A0A2T9YMW7-F1
#
_entry.id   AF-A0A2T9YMW7-F1
#
_cell.length_a   1.000
_cell.length_b   1.000
_cell.length_c   1.000
_cell.angle_alpha   90.00
_cell.angle_beta   90.00
_cell.angle_gamma   90.00
#
_symmetry.space_group_name_H-M   'P 1'
#
loop_
_entity.id
_entity.type
_entity.pdbx_description
1 polymer ?
#
loop_
_entity_poly.entity_id
_entity_poly.type
_entity_poly.pdbx_seq_one_letter_code
_entity_poly.pdbx_strand_id
1 'polypeptide(L)' 'MNPDDILHIEAYGCSICEVEFLRKPFVFMAHVEDHHPGMTHCPYYGCDEEFPTNIQMAQHVLLDHNGYL' A
#
# COMPACT_ATOMS: atom_id res chain seq x y z
N MET A 1 25.41 22.21 3.08
CA MET A 1 24.53 21.10 2.63
C MET A 1 23.93 20.51 3.87
N ASN A 2 22.61 20.49 3.98
CA ASN A 2 21.89 20.01 5.17
C ASN A 2 21.80 18.47 5.08
N PRO A 3 22.17 17.70 6.13
CA PRO A 3 22.08 16.23 6.09
C PRO A 3 20.64 15.70 6.10
N ASP A 4 19.65 16.57 6.33
CA ASP A 4 18.22 16.25 6.38
C ASP A 4 17.50 16.28 5.02
N ASP A 5 18.19 16.60 3.92
CA ASP A 5 17.69 16.31 2.56
C ASP A 5 17.85 14.81 2.24
N ILE A 6 17.46 13.95 3.18
CA ILE A 6 17.14 12.55 2.91
C ILE A 6 16.02 12.63 1.89
N LEU A 7 16.37 12.33 0.65
CA LEU A 7 15.47 12.09 -0.47
C LEU A 7 14.12 11.58 0.08
N HIS A 8 13.09 12.44 0.10
CA HIS A 8 11.71 12.02 0.31
C HIS A 8 11.37 11.16 -0.91
N ILE A 9 11.82 9.90 -0.89
CA ILE A 9 11.38 8.88 -1.83
C ILE A 9 9.95 8.64 -1.40
N GLU A 10 9.02 9.28 -2.09
CA GLU A 10 7.62 8.90 -1.97
C GLU A 10 7.58 7.41 -2.35
N ALA A 11 7.29 6.57 -1.37
CA ALA A 11 7.20 5.13 -1.48
C ALA A 11 5.77 4.69 -1.20
N TYR A 12 5.43 3.49 -1.63
CA TYR A 12 4.27 2.76 -1.14
C TYR A 12 4.76 1.64 -0.24
N GLY A 13 4.11 1.47 0.91
CA GLY A 13 4.50 0.49 1.93
C GLY A 13 3.45 -0.59 2.08
N CYS A 14 3.90 -1.84 2.12
CA CYS A 14 3.06 -2.96 2.52
C CYS A 14 3.32 -3.29 4.00
N SER A 15 2.44 -2.87 4.88
CA SER A 15 2.53 -3.14 6.32
C SER A 15 2.21 -4.59 6.70
N ILE A 16 1.83 -5.42 5.73
CA ILE A 16 1.57 -6.86 5.89
C ILE A 16 2.89 -7.65 5.85
N CYS A 17 3.82 -7.25 4.98
CA CYS A 17 5.09 -7.93 4.76
C CYS A 17 6.31 -7.00 4.82
N GLU A 18 6.12 -5.76 5.26
CA GLU A 18 7.13 -4.72 5.47
C GLU A 18 7.98 -4.41 4.23
N VAL A 19 7.41 -4.56 3.03
CA VAL A 19 8.07 -4.23 1.75
C VAL A 19 7.71 -2.83 1.31
N GLU A 20 8.72 -2.06 0.93
CA GLU A 20 8.58 -0.73 0.35
C GLU A 20 8.86 -0.76 -1.16
N PHE A 21 8.03 -0.06 -1.92
CA PHE A 21 8.14 0.07 -3.36
C PHE A 21 8.27 1.54 -3.73
N LEU A 22 8.95 1.83 -4.85
CA LEU A 22 8.82 3.15 -5.48
C LEU A 22 7.34 3.45 -5.73
N ARG A 23 6.90 4.71 -5.56
CA ARG A 23 5.49 5.15 -5.72
C ARG A 23 4.93 4.89 -7.13
N LYS A 24 4.61 3.64 -7.41
CA LYS A 24 4.04 3.12 -8.65
C LYS A 24 2.80 2.31 -8.30
N PRO A 25 1.59 2.87 -8.53
CA PRO A 25 0.33 2.27 -8.09
C PRO A 25 0.15 0.84 -8.59
N PHE A 26 0.49 0.61 -9.87
CA PHE A 26 0.39 -0.71 -10.50
C PHE A 26 1.32 -1.76 -9.88
N VAL A 27 2.51 -1.35 -9.45
CA VAL A 27 3.47 -2.28 -8.80
C VAL A 27 2.95 -2.69 -7.42
N PHE A 28 2.43 -1.73 -6.66
CA PHE A 28 1.80 -2.00 -5.38
C PHE A 28 0.55 -2.89 -5.52
N MET A 29 -0.35 -2.59 -6.47
CA MET A 29 -1.54 -3.43 -6.70
C MET A 29 -1.17 -4.85 -7.12
N ALA A 30 -0.20 -5.00 -8.04
CA ALA A 30 0.27 -6.32 -8.47
C ALA A 30 0.92 -7.10 -7.31
N HIS A 31 1.65 -6.41 -6.43
CA HIS A 31 2.18 -7.02 -5.22
C HIS A 31 1.07 -7.55 -4.31
N VAL A 32 0.03 -6.76 -4.03
CA VAL A 32 -1.11 -7.21 -3.23
C VAL A 32 -1.88 -8.33 -3.93
N GLU A 33 -2.00 -8.27 -5.26
CA GLU A 33 -2.63 -9.30 -6.08
C GLU A 33 -1.94 -10.66 -5.93
N ASP A 34 -0.62 -10.69 -6.11
CA ASP A 34 0.18 -11.91 -6.17
C ASP A 34 0.55 -12.45 -4.76
N HIS A 35 0.91 -11.56 -3.83
CA HIS A 35 1.40 -11.95 -2.51
C HIS A 35 0.33 -11.93 -1.41
N HIS A 36 -0.77 -11.19 -1.61
CA HIS A 36 -1.86 -11.07 -0.64
C HIS A 36 -3.24 -11.39 -1.27
N PRO A 37 -3.39 -12.55 -1.95
CA PRO A 37 -4.61 -12.90 -2.68
C PRO A 37 -5.87 -12.99 -1.81
N GLY A 38 -5.71 -13.29 -0.52
CA GLY A 38 -6.81 -13.39 0.44
C GLY A 38 -7.15 -12.08 1.17
N MET A 39 -6.46 -10.98 0.89
CA MET A 39 -6.67 -9.75 1.63
C MET A 39 -7.78 -8.90 1.02
N THR A 40 -8.99 -9.07 1.53
CA THR A 40 -10.17 -8.29 1.14
C THR A 40 -10.50 -7.17 2.10
N HIS A 41 -9.92 -7.19 3.31
CA HIS A 41 -10.12 -6.18 4.34
C HIS A 41 -8.95 -5.19 4.32
N CYS A 42 -9.23 -3.91 4.56
CA CYS A 42 -8.18 -2.91 4.74
C CYS A 42 -7.40 -3.21 6.03
N PRO A 43 -6.06 -3.35 5.97
CA PRO A 43 -5.24 -3.56 7.16
C PRO A 43 -4.93 -2.26 7.93
N TYR A 44 -5.30 -1.10 7.37
CA TYR A 44 -5.01 0.19 7.97
C TYR A 44 -5.72 0.37 9.32
N TYR A 45 -4.99 0.81 10.33
CA TYR A 45 -5.53 0.96 11.68
C TYR A 45 -6.69 1.98 11.71
N GLY A 46 -7.87 1.50 12.10
CA GLY A 46 -9.09 2.32 12.16
C GLY A 46 -9.85 2.42 10.84
N CYS A 47 -9.44 1.67 9.81
CA CYS A 47 -10.24 1.42 8.63
C CYS A 47 -10.86 0.02 8.71
N ASP A 48 -12.19 -0.06 8.70
CA ASP A 48 -12.94 -1.32 8.75
C ASP A 48 -13.60 -1.66 7.40
N GLU A 49 -13.10 -1.09 6.30
CA GLU A 49 -13.63 -1.35 4.96
C GLU A 49 -13.25 -2.75 4.45
N GLU A 50 -14.25 -3.46 3.91
CA GLU A 50 -14.09 -4.76 3.24
C GLU A 50 -14.49 -4.62 1.77
N PHE A 51 -13.73 -5.28 0.90
CA PHE A 51 -13.90 -5.24 -0.54
C PHE A 51 -14.13 -6.63 -1.13
N PRO A 52 -14.86 -6.75 -2.25
CA PRO A 52 -15.08 -8.05 -2.89
C PRO A 52 -13.80 -8.72 -3.42
N THR A 53 -12.76 -7.93 -3.69
CA THR A 53 -11.46 -8.42 -4.19
C THR A 53 -10.31 -7.65 -3.55
N ASN A 54 -9.16 -8.30 -3.46
CA ASN A 54 -7.92 -7.70 -2.95
C ASN A 54 -7.40 -6.55 -3.83
N ILE A 55 -7.66 -6.57 -5.14
CA ILE A 55 -7.34 -5.43 -6.02
C ILE A 55 -8.14 -4.20 -5.64
N GLN A 56 -9.43 -4.35 -5.33
CA GLN A 56 -10.28 -3.23 -4.91
C GLN A 56 -9.83 -2.67 -3.56
N MET A 57 -9.46 -3.55 -2.62
CA MET A 57 -8.84 -3.14 -1.35
C MET A 57 -7.53 -2.38 -1.57
N ALA A 58 -6.63 -2.89 -2.42
CA ALA A 58 -5.37 -2.21 -2.75
C ALA A 58 -5.60 -0.84 -3.39
N GLN A 59 -6.61 -0.73 -4.26
CA GLN A 59 -7.00 0.56 -4.85
C GLN A 59 -7.53 1.53 -3.80
N HIS A 60 -8.36 1.08 -2.85
CA HIS A 60 -8.80 1.89 -1.72
C HIS A 60 -7.60 2.43 -0.93
N VAL A 61 -6.64 1.57 -0.57
CA VAL A 61 -5.45 1.98 0.19
C VAL A 61 -4.60 3.00 -0.57
N LEU A 62 -4.49 2.86 -1.90
CA LEU A 62 -3.79 3.84 -2.73
C LEU A 62 -4.45 5.23 -2.70
N LEU A 63 -5.77 5.28 -2.66
CA LEU A 63 -6.56 6.52 -2.79
C LEU A 63 -6.84 7.18 -1.43
N ASP A 64 -7.16 6.40 -0.41
CA ASP A 64 -7.58 6.87 0.92
C ASP A 64 -6.44 6.83 1.96
N HIS A 65 -5.42 6.00 1.75
CA HIS A 65 -4.28 5.84 2.67
C HIS A 65 -2.93 6.13 2.01
N ASN A 66 -2.96 6.79 0.85
CA ASN A 66 -1.77 7.18 0.07
C ASN A 66 -0.82 6.00 -0.24
N GLY A 67 -1.34 4.77 -0.30
CA GLY A 67 -0.58 3.55 -0.61
C GLY A 67 0.28 3.04 0.54
N TYR A 68 -0.17 3.28 1.77
CA TYR A 68 0.37 2.64 2.97
C TYR A 68 -0.69 1.70 3.54
N LEU A 69 -0.42 0.40 3.43
CA LEU A 69 -1.16 -0.64 4.16
C LEU A 69 -0.88 -0.53 5.65
#